data_AF-A0A8H6SMN9-F1
#
_entry.id   AF-A0A8H6SMN9-F1
#
_cell.length_a   1.000
_cell.length_b   1.000
_cell.length_c   1.000
_cell.angle_alpha   90.00
_cell.angle_beta   90.00
_cell.angle_gamma   90.00
#
_symmetry.space_group_name_H-M   'P 1'
#
loop_
_entity.id
_entity.type
_entity.pdbx_description
1 polymer ?
#
loop_
_entity_poly.entity_id
_entity_poly.type
_entity_poly.pdbx_seq_one_letter_code
_entity_poly.pdbx_strand_id
1 'polypeptide(L)'
;MWCDNCLLILPLRAGAIAWAVAIFLYSLGGGLFLLEYGQYLFFNYPEWQIYGGIGMGIMGVAAITIGALSVRSYVFARAMQFIWPFVIVVSAIRAIIMIVELERGKDNIQWECDNGATLYWESAAKNYSTSPAMPTEICIIGVNGTNTAFIVGLLIDLVFQIYMFFLVWRFCVRTVKYSGMKGPYGNGYYA
;
A
#
# COMPACT_ATOMS: atom_id res chain seq x y z
N MET A 1 21.01 -11.22 18.63
CA MET A 1 20.63 -12.57 18.17
C MET A 1 19.72 -12.43 16.98
N TRP A 2 20.32 -12.30 15.80
CA TRP A 2 19.67 -12.65 14.55
C TRP A 2 19.56 -14.18 14.56
N CYS A 3 18.39 -14.72 14.24
CA CYS A 3 18.18 -16.16 14.25
C CYS A 3 18.32 -16.68 12.81
N ASP A 4 19.10 -17.74 12.64
CA ASP A 4 19.52 -18.34 11.36
C ASP A 4 18.36 -18.95 10.52
N ASN A 5 17.10 -18.76 10.91
CA ASN A 5 15.92 -19.30 10.20
C ASN A 5 14.65 -18.45 10.38
N CYS A 6 14.77 -17.14 10.61
CA CYS A 6 13.62 -16.27 10.94
C CYS A 6 13.05 -15.45 9.78
N LEU A 7 13.45 -15.67 8.51
CA LEU A 7 13.00 -14.85 7.35
C LEU A 7 13.11 -13.32 7.59
N LEU A 8 14.02 -12.92 8.50
CA LEU A 8 14.27 -11.53 8.85
C LEU A 8 15.33 -11.00 7.89
N ILE A 9 14.90 -10.21 6.92
CA ILE A 9 15.78 -9.51 5.98
C ILE A 9 16.50 -8.37 6.72
N LEU A 10 15.86 -7.79 7.73
CA LEU A 10 16.32 -6.61 8.48
C LEU A 10 16.18 -6.84 10.01
N PRO A 11 16.89 -6.08 10.85
CA PRO A 11 16.80 -6.24 12.30
C PRO A 11 15.37 -5.97 12.80
N LEU A 12 14.78 -6.90 13.56
CA LEU A 12 13.33 -6.97 13.84
C LEU A 12 12.63 -5.63 14.18
N ARG A 13 13.25 -4.72 14.94
CA ARG A 13 12.62 -3.44 15.29
C ARG A 13 12.92 -2.35 14.26
N ALA A 14 14.19 -1.97 14.11
CA ALA A 14 14.58 -0.89 13.20
C ALA A 14 14.25 -1.24 11.74
N GLY A 15 14.41 -2.51 11.36
CA GLY A 15 14.02 -3.05 10.07
C GLY A 15 12.52 -3.01 9.82
N ALA A 16 11.70 -3.36 10.81
CA ALA A 16 10.24 -3.25 10.68
C ALA A 16 9.75 -1.80 10.60
N ILE A 17 10.42 -0.88 11.31
CA ILE A 17 10.14 0.56 11.17
C ILE A 17 10.51 1.03 9.77
N ALA A 18 11.70 0.70 9.27
CA ALA A 18 12.11 1.07 7.91
C ALA A 18 11.16 0.49 6.85
N TRP A 19 10.71 -0.75 7.03
CA TRP A 19 9.73 -1.38 6.13
C TRP A 19 8.37 -0.67 6.16
N ALA A 20 7.89 -0.30 7.35
CA ALA A 20 6.67 0.48 7.49
C ALA A 20 6.78 1.87 6.85
N VAL A 21 7.95 2.51 6.92
CA VAL A 21 8.23 3.77 6.22
C VAL A 21 8.20 3.59 4.71
N ALA A 22 8.76 2.48 4.20
CA ALA A 22 8.69 2.18 2.76
C ALA A 22 7.24 2.03 2.28
N ILE A 23 6.40 1.29 3.03
CA ILE A 23 4.96 1.16 2.72
C ILE A 23 4.26 2.51 2.84
N PHE A 24 4.55 3.29 3.87
CA PHE A 24 3.99 4.64 4.04
C PHE A 24 4.24 5.51 2.81
N LEU A 25 5.50 5.60 2.35
CA LEU A 25 5.88 6.41 1.18
C LEU A 25 5.28 5.85 -0.11
N TYR A 26 5.28 4.52 -0.28
CA TYR A 26 4.72 3.87 -1.44
C TYR A 26 3.21 4.10 -1.55
N SER A 27 2.47 3.90 -0.46
CA SER A 27 1.02 4.10 -0.41
C SER A 27 0.63 5.57 -0.50
N LEU A 28 1.45 6.50 0.03
CA LEU A 28 1.24 7.94 -0.16
C LEU A 28 1.40 8.32 -1.64
N GLY A 29 2.49 7.90 -2.28
CA GLY A 29 2.74 8.18 -3.69
C GLY A 29 1.67 7.60 -4.61
N GLY A 30 1.34 6.32 -4.43
CA GLY A 30 0.28 5.65 -5.20
C GLY A 30 -1.12 6.20 -4.92
N GLY A 31 -1.41 6.56 -3.67
CA GLY A 31 -2.68 7.17 -3.27
C GLY A 31 -2.89 8.54 -3.92
N LEU A 32 -1.89 9.42 -3.84
CA LEU A 32 -1.93 10.73 -4.50
C LEU A 32 -2.00 10.61 -6.02
N PHE A 33 -1.22 9.70 -6.62
CA PHE A 33 -1.28 9.44 -8.05
C PHE A 33 -2.69 9.06 -8.52
N LEU A 34 -3.38 8.20 -7.77
CA LEU A 34 -4.74 7.78 -8.09
C LEU A 34 -5.77 8.90 -7.89
N LEU A 35 -5.57 9.78 -6.91
CA LEU A 35 -6.49 10.89 -6.66
C LEU A 35 -6.40 11.99 -7.73
N GLU A 36 -5.19 12.27 -8.22
CA GLU A 36 -4.95 13.33 -9.21
C GLU A 36 -5.06 12.82 -10.66
N TYR A 37 -4.48 11.67 -10.96
CA TYR A 37 -4.36 11.13 -12.32
C TYR A 37 -5.22 9.90 -12.58
N GLY A 38 -5.92 9.38 -11.57
CA GLY A 38 -6.73 8.18 -11.73
C GLY A 38 -7.90 8.34 -12.71
N GLN A 39 -8.37 9.56 -12.96
CA GLN A 39 -9.42 9.86 -13.94
C GLN A 39 -9.05 9.53 -15.40
N TYR A 40 -7.74 9.45 -15.71
CA TYR A 40 -7.24 9.10 -17.04
C TYR A 40 -7.03 7.59 -17.21
N LEU A 41 -7.06 6.83 -16.10
CA LEU A 41 -6.85 5.38 -16.10
C LEU A 41 -8.14 4.62 -15.80
N PHE A 42 -9.06 5.24 -15.05
CA PHE A 42 -10.34 4.67 -14.64
C PHE A 42 -11.45 5.64 -15.04
N PHE A 43 -12.39 5.16 -15.87
CA PHE A 43 -13.37 6.02 -16.56
C PHE A 43 -14.71 6.17 -15.82
N ASN A 44 -14.92 5.43 -14.73
CA ASN A 44 -16.17 5.46 -13.97
C ASN A 44 -15.98 6.16 -12.62
N TYR A 45 -16.72 7.24 -12.39
CA TYR A 45 -16.77 7.89 -11.08
C TYR A 45 -17.64 7.08 -10.10
N PRO A 46 -17.24 6.89 -8.82
CA PRO A 46 -16.03 7.40 -8.13
C PRO A 46 -14.92 6.35 -7.93
N GLU A 47 -14.61 5.51 -8.92
CA GLU A 47 -13.71 4.35 -8.74
C GLU A 47 -12.29 4.73 -8.33
N TRP A 48 -11.65 5.67 -9.05
CA TRP A 48 -10.28 6.09 -8.75
C TRP A 48 -10.15 6.76 -7.37
N GLN A 49 -11.18 7.48 -6.92
CA GLN A 49 -11.23 8.07 -5.58
C GLN A 49 -11.28 6.99 -4.50
N ILE A 50 -12.04 5.92 -4.71
CA ILE A 50 -12.10 4.79 -3.79
C ILE A 50 -10.73 4.09 -3.74
N TYR A 51 -10.10 3.84 -4.89
CA TYR A 51 -8.79 3.18 -4.95
C TYR A 51 -7.69 4.02 -4.29
N GLY A 52 -7.65 5.33 -4.58
CA GLY A 52 -6.76 6.28 -3.94
C GLY A 52 -7.00 6.39 -2.44
N GLY A 53 -8.28 6.46 -2.02
CA GLY A 53 -8.68 6.49 -0.61
C GLY A 53 -8.25 5.23 0.17
N ILE A 54 -8.35 4.04 -0.44
CA ILE A 54 -7.82 2.81 0.15
C ILE A 54 -6.29 2.91 0.30
N GLY A 55 -5.58 3.43 -0.71
CA GLY A 55 -4.15 3.71 -0.64
C GLY A 55 -3.77 4.61 0.54
N MET A 56 -4.51 5.70 0.75
CA MET A 56 -4.34 6.59 1.89
C MET A 56 -4.66 5.90 3.23
N GLY A 57 -5.63 4.98 3.25
CA GLY A 57 -5.92 4.14 4.40
C GLY A 57 -4.74 3.23 4.78
N ILE A 58 -4.11 2.59 3.79
CA ILE A 58 -2.92 1.74 3.99
C ILE A 58 -1.77 2.59 4.54
N MET A 59 -1.55 3.79 3.99
CA MET A 59 -0.58 4.76 4.50
C MET A 59 -0.85 5.09 5.98
N GLY A 60 -2.11 5.33 6.36
CA GLY A 60 -2.49 5.58 7.75
C GLY A 60 -2.16 4.41 8.68
N VAL A 61 -2.46 3.18 8.28
CA VAL A 61 -2.12 1.97 9.05
C VAL A 61 -0.60 1.79 9.17
N ALA A 62 0.15 2.08 8.11
CA ALA A 62 1.61 2.07 8.13
C ALA A 62 2.17 3.09 9.14
N ALA A 63 1.65 4.32 9.16
CA ALA A 63 2.03 5.36 10.11
C ALA A 63 1.76 4.95 11.57
N ILE A 64 0.59 4.38 11.85
CA ILE A 64 0.26 3.86 13.19
C ILE A 64 1.23 2.72 13.56
N THR A 65 1.59 1.87 12.60
CA THR A 65 2.53 0.77 12.83
C THR A 65 3.94 1.27 13.15
N ILE A 66 4.40 2.36 12.52
CA ILE A 66 5.65 3.04 12.88
C ILE A 66 5.61 3.49 14.35
N GLY A 67 4.52 4.13 14.76
CA GLY A 67 4.31 4.56 16.15
C GLY A 67 4.35 3.39 17.13
N ALA A 68 3.62 2.30 16.81
CA ALA A 68 3.55 1.10 17.63
C ALA A 68 4.92 0.47 17.89
N LEU A 69 5.74 0.33 16.84
CA LEU A 69 7.10 -0.24 16.92
C LEU A 69 8.10 0.70 17.60
N SER A 70 7.88 2.02 17.49
CA SER A 70 8.74 3.04 18.10
C SER A 70 8.60 3.05 19.63
N VAL A 71 7.38 2.97 20.16
CA VAL A 71 7.11 3.00 21.61
C VAL A 71 7.29 1.63 22.28
N ARG A 72 7.50 0.56 21.50
CA ARG A 72 7.53 -0.85 21.98
C ARG A 72 6.24 -1.25 22.71
N SER A 73 5.10 -0.69 22.32
CA SER A 73 3.84 -0.99 23.00
C SER A 73 3.26 -2.32 22.55
N TYR A 74 3.06 -3.24 23.50
CA TYR A 74 2.42 -4.54 23.25
C TYR A 74 0.99 -4.40 22.73
N VAL A 75 0.20 -3.49 23.35
CA VAL A 75 -1.21 -3.28 22.99
C VAL A 75 -1.34 -2.78 21.55
N PHE A 76 -0.52 -1.81 21.16
CA PHE A 76 -0.54 -1.28 19.80
C PHE A 76 -0.03 -2.29 18.77
N ALA A 77 1.04 -3.04 19.09
CA ALA A 77 1.53 -4.09 18.20
C ALA A 77 0.48 -5.21 17.97
N ARG A 78 -0.28 -5.57 19.01
CA ARG A 78 -1.38 -6.54 18.90
C ARG A 78 -2.56 -6.00 18.09
N ALA A 79 -2.91 -4.73 18.25
CA ALA A 79 -3.93 -4.08 17.43
C ALA A 79 -3.52 -4.07 15.95
N MET A 80 -2.27 -3.74 15.65
CA MET A 80 -1.75 -3.79 14.28
C MET A 80 -1.75 -5.22 13.72
N GLN A 81 -1.34 -6.21 14.52
CA GLN A 81 -1.40 -7.62 14.11
C GLN A 81 -2.83 -8.04 13.71
N PHE A 82 -3.85 -7.50 14.36
CA PHE A 82 -5.24 -7.76 14.01
C PHE A 82 -5.69 -7.00 12.75
N ILE A 83 -5.25 -5.75 12.56
CA ILE A 83 -5.66 -4.90 11.44
C ILE A 83 -5.00 -5.32 10.11
N TRP A 84 -3.71 -5.69 10.12
CA TRP A 84 -2.95 -6.00 8.90
C TRP A 84 -3.58 -7.08 7.99
N PRO A 85 -4.13 -8.19 8.49
CA PRO A 85 -4.85 -9.16 7.65
C PRO A 85 -6.03 -8.56 6.88
N PHE A 86 -6.82 -7.66 7.49
CA PHE A 86 -7.91 -6.99 6.81
C PHE A 86 -7.40 -6.05 5.73
N VAL A 87 -6.31 -5.32 6.02
CA VAL A 87 -5.66 -4.43 5.05
C VAL A 87 -5.18 -5.22 3.83
N ILE A 88 -4.56 -6.38 4.02
CA ILE A 88 -4.07 -7.26 2.95
C ILE A 88 -5.24 -7.78 2.09
N VAL A 89 -6.35 -8.16 2.70
CA VAL A 89 -7.53 -8.63 1.95
C VAL A 89 -8.13 -7.50 1.12
N VAL A 90 -8.30 -6.32 1.71
CA VAL A 90 -8.84 -5.15 1.00
C VAL A 90 -7.91 -4.72 -0.14
N SER A 91 -6.60 -4.75 0.08
CA SER A 91 -5.62 -4.39 -0.95
C SER A 91 -5.55 -5.41 -2.08
N ALA A 92 -5.71 -6.71 -1.78
CA ALA A 92 -5.81 -7.77 -2.78
C ALA A 92 -7.07 -7.61 -3.64
N ILE A 93 -8.24 -7.38 -3.03
CA ILE A 93 -9.50 -7.14 -3.76
C ILE A 93 -9.36 -5.89 -4.63
N ARG A 94 -8.83 -4.79 -4.07
CA ARG A 94 -8.56 -3.56 -4.80
C ARG A 94 -7.67 -3.83 -6.01
N ALA A 95 -6.57 -4.57 -5.84
CA ALA A 95 -5.64 -4.87 -6.93
C ALA A 95 -6.32 -5.66 -8.05
N ILE A 96 -7.13 -6.67 -7.73
CA ILE A 96 -7.85 -7.46 -8.74
C ILE A 96 -8.81 -6.58 -9.54
N ILE A 97 -9.63 -5.77 -8.87
CA ILE A 97 -10.61 -4.91 -9.54
C ILE A 97 -9.89 -3.89 -10.43
N MET A 98 -8.83 -3.25 -9.91
CA MET A 98 -8.05 -2.27 -10.69
C MET A 98 -7.44 -2.89 -11.94
N ILE A 99 -6.92 -4.11 -11.86
CA ILE A 99 -6.35 -4.79 -13.04
C ILE A 99 -7.43 -5.07 -14.07
N VAL A 100 -8.61 -5.55 -13.65
CA VAL A 100 -9.72 -5.83 -14.57
C VAL A 100 -10.24 -4.56 -15.25
N GLU A 101 -10.43 -3.48 -14.50
CA GLU A 101 -10.91 -2.20 -15.08
C GLU A 101 -9.84 -1.55 -15.97
N LEU A 102 -8.57 -1.65 -15.62
CA LEU A 102 -7.48 -1.18 -16.46
C LEU A 102 -7.41 -1.96 -17.78
N GLU A 103 -7.69 -3.27 -17.76
CA GLU A 103 -7.77 -4.09 -18.97
C GLU A 103 -8.96 -3.73 -19.86
N ARG A 104 -10.11 -3.37 -19.26
CA ARG A 104 -11.29 -2.90 -20.00
C ARG A 104 -11.11 -1.52 -20.60
N GLY A 105 -10.38 -0.64 -19.92
CA GLY A 105 -10.16 0.74 -20.33
C GLY A 105 -9.04 0.95 -21.35
N LYS A 106 -8.30 -0.09 -21.75
CA LYS A 106 -7.10 0.06 -22.60
C LYS A 106 -7.33 0.82 -23.90
N ASP A 107 -8.44 0.52 -24.58
CA ASP A 107 -8.76 1.15 -25.86
C ASP A 107 -9.08 2.63 -25.69
N ASN A 108 -9.72 2.99 -24.56
CA ASN A 108 -9.99 4.38 -24.22
C ASN A 108 -8.70 5.14 -23.90
N ILE A 109 -7.77 4.53 -23.16
CA ILE A 109 -6.45 5.13 -22.87
C ILE A 109 -5.65 5.32 -24.17
N GLN A 110 -5.68 4.34 -25.06
CA GLN A 110 -5.03 4.45 -26.37
C GLN A 110 -5.62 5.61 -27.18
N TRP A 111 -6.94 5.75 -27.16
CA TRP A 111 -7.63 6.86 -27.83
C TRP A 111 -7.24 8.22 -27.23
N GLU A 112 -7.15 8.35 -25.89
CA GLU A 112 -6.71 9.59 -25.25
C GLU A 112 -5.30 9.99 -25.70
N CYS A 113 -4.39 9.01 -25.85
CA CYS A 113 -3.04 9.25 -26.34
C CYS A 113 -2.99 9.62 -27.83
N ASP A 114 -3.79 8.97 -28.68
CA ASP A 114 -3.83 9.24 -30.12
C ASP A 114 -4.46 10.62 -30.45
N ASN A 115 -5.25 11.18 -29.52
CA ASN A 115 -5.92 12.48 -29.67
C ASN A 115 -5.24 13.61 -28.86
N GLY A 116 -3.95 13.45 -28.53
CA GLY A 116 -3.17 14.52 -27.91
C GLY A 116 -3.41 14.70 -26.41
N ALA A 117 -3.63 13.59 -25.70
CA ALA A 117 -3.83 13.53 -24.25
C ALA A 117 -5.11 14.24 -23.78
N THR A 118 -6.13 14.37 -24.64
CA THR A 118 -7.44 14.90 -24.27
C THR A 118 -8.26 13.84 -23.54
N LEU A 119 -9.08 14.24 -22.55
CA LEU A 119 -10.00 13.31 -21.89
C LEU A 119 -10.89 12.58 -22.90
N TYR A 120 -11.11 11.30 -22.65
CA TYR A 120 -12.07 10.49 -23.36
C TYR A 120 -13.44 11.18 -23.31
N TRP A 121 -14.09 11.30 -24.48
CA TRP A 121 -15.26 12.15 -24.67
C TRP A 121 -16.42 11.83 -23.70
N GLU A 122 -16.59 10.58 -23.27
CA GLU A 122 -17.59 10.21 -22.24
C GLU A 122 -17.22 10.73 -20.85
N SER A 123 -15.93 10.71 -20.50
CA SER A 123 -15.42 11.25 -19.23
C SER A 123 -15.43 12.78 -19.24
N ALA A 124 -15.16 13.40 -20.40
CA ALA A 124 -15.29 14.83 -20.61
C ALA A 124 -16.75 15.30 -20.50
N ALA A 125 -17.69 14.56 -21.11
CA ALA A 125 -19.13 14.85 -21.03
C ALA A 125 -19.66 14.79 -19.59
N LYS A 126 -19.04 13.96 -18.74
CA LYS A 126 -19.39 13.84 -17.32
C LYS A 126 -18.63 14.82 -16.40
N ASN A 127 -17.80 15.71 -16.94
CA ASN A 127 -17.06 16.76 -16.23
C ASN A 127 -16.23 16.26 -15.03
N TYR A 128 -15.61 15.09 -15.15
CA TYR A 128 -14.79 14.52 -14.07
C TYR A 128 -13.41 15.16 -13.92
N SER A 129 -12.98 15.92 -14.94
CA SER A 129 -11.66 16.52 -15.05
C SER A 129 -11.45 17.72 -14.13
N THR A 130 -10.35 17.68 -13.38
CA THR A 130 -9.70 18.85 -12.75
C THR A 130 -8.61 19.49 -13.64
N SER A 131 -8.17 18.79 -14.70
CA SER A 131 -7.14 19.23 -15.63
C SER A 131 -7.47 18.82 -17.08
N PRO A 132 -7.35 19.73 -18.07
CA PRO A 132 -7.80 19.49 -19.44
C PRO A 132 -6.96 18.46 -20.22
N ALA A 133 -5.78 18.08 -19.72
CA ALA A 133 -4.87 17.16 -20.42
C ALA A 133 -4.24 16.11 -19.51
N MET A 134 -4.16 14.88 -20.03
CA MET A 134 -3.44 13.74 -19.47
C MET A 134 -1.91 13.99 -19.50
N PRO A 135 -1.14 13.47 -18.51
CA PRO A 135 0.32 13.56 -18.54
C PRO A 135 0.90 12.88 -19.78
N THR A 136 1.73 13.60 -20.53
CA THR A 136 2.38 13.11 -21.76
C THR A 136 3.23 11.87 -21.52
N GLU A 137 3.72 11.68 -20.31
CA GLU A 137 4.56 10.58 -19.88
C GLU A 137 3.85 9.22 -19.99
N ILE A 138 2.53 9.18 -19.73
CA ILE A 138 1.74 7.95 -19.83
C ILE A 138 1.64 7.51 -21.31
N CYS A 139 1.52 8.48 -22.22
CA CYS A 139 1.45 8.21 -23.65
C CYS A 139 2.82 7.86 -24.26
N ILE A 140 3.92 8.38 -23.72
CA ILE A 140 5.29 8.01 -24.16
C ILE A 140 5.61 6.56 -23.79
N ILE A 141 5.19 6.10 -22.60
CA ILE A 141 5.40 4.73 -22.12
C ILE A 141 4.47 3.73 -22.83
N GLY A 142 3.32 4.22 -23.30
CA GLY A 142 2.30 3.44 -24.00
C GLY A 142 1.45 2.57 -23.07
N VAL A 143 0.28 2.16 -23.56
CA VAL A 143 -0.73 1.42 -22.78
C VAL A 143 -0.16 0.12 -22.20
N ASN A 144 0.59 -0.65 -22.99
CA ASN A 144 1.20 -1.90 -22.52
C ASN A 144 2.25 -1.70 -21.43
N GLY A 145 3.06 -0.63 -21.54
CA GLY A 145 4.06 -0.30 -20.53
C GLY A 145 3.41 0.16 -19.23
N THR A 146 2.40 1.03 -19.33
CA THR A 146 1.63 1.53 -18.19
C THR A 146 0.91 0.39 -17.45
N ASN A 147 0.25 -0.52 -18.17
CA ASN A 147 -0.42 -1.67 -17.57
C ASN A 147 0.55 -2.61 -16.85
N THR A 148 1.69 -2.89 -17.47
CA THR A 148 2.72 -3.74 -16.85
C THR A 148 3.26 -3.11 -15.57
N ALA A 149 3.59 -1.81 -15.61
CA ALA A 149 4.07 -1.07 -14.44
C ALA A 149 3.03 -1.08 -13.31
N PHE A 150 1.75 -0.91 -13.65
CA PHE A 150 0.66 -0.89 -12.69
C PHE A 150 0.46 -2.25 -12.01
N ILE A 151 0.41 -3.33 -12.81
CA ILE A 151 0.29 -4.71 -12.29
C ILE A 151 1.47 -5.05 -11.38
N VAL A 152 2.70 -4.79 -11.83
CA VAL A 152 3.91 -5.07 -11.05
C VAL A 152 3.92 -4.26 -9.76
N GLY A 153 3.55 -2.98 -9.82
CA GLY A 153 3.42 -2.14 -8.63
C GLY A 153 2.41 -2.69 -7.62
N LEU A 154 1.24 -3.13 -8.07
CA LEU A 154 0.21 -3.72 -7.19
C LEU A 154 0.69 -5.02 -6.53
N LEU A 155 1.45 -5.85 -7.25
CA LEU A 155 2.03 -7.08 -6.70
C LEU A 155 3.11 -6.79 -5.66
N ILE A 156 3.99 -5.82 -5.92
CA ILE A 156 5.02 -5.40 -4.97
C ILE A 156 4.35 -4.87 -3.69
N ASP A 157 3.30 -4.05 -3.81
CA ASP A 157 2.52 -3.53 -2.68
C ASP A 157 1.99 -4.68 -1.81
N LEU A 158 1.38 -5.70 -2.43
CA LEU A 158 0.83 -6.85 -1.73
C LEU A 158 1.92 -7.65 -0.98
N VAL A 159 3.06 -7.90 -1.63
CA VAL A 159 4.21 -8.58 -1.01
C VAL A 159 4.74 -7.78 0.18
N PHE A 160 4.82 -6.46 0.05
CA PHE A 160 5.29 -5.58 1.12
C PHE A 160 4.36 -5.63 2.33
N GLN A 161 3.04 -5.62 2.11
CA GLN A 161 2.05 -5.71 3.19
C GLN A 161 2.05 -7.08 3.87
N ILE A 162 2.17 -8.17 3.11
CA ILE A 162 2.30 -9.53 3.67
C ILE A 162 3.56 -9.62 4.55
N TYR A 163 4.67 -9.09 4.07
CA TYR A 163 5.91 -9.08 4.85
C TYR A 163 5.79 -8.20 6.11
N MET A 164 5.07 -7.09 6.02
CA MET A 164 4.82 -6.25 7.19
C MET A 164 4.01 -6.97 8.28
N PHE A 165 2.98 -7.71 7.88
CA PHE A 165 2.22 -8.55 8.80
C PHE A 165 3.13 -9.55 9.52
N PHE A 166 4.01 -10.22 8.79
CA PHE A 166 4.99 -11.16 9.36
C PHE A 166 5.88 -10.47 10.41
N LEU A 167 6.39 -9.27 10.12
CA LEU A 167 7.23 -8.50 11.04
C LEU A 167 6.49 -8.08 12.32
N VAL A 168 5.25 -7.60 12.18
CA VAL A 168 4.42 -7.19 13.34
C VAL A 168 4.06 -8.38 14.21
N TRP A 169 3.64 -9.50 13.59
CA TRP A 169 3.37 -10.75 14.30
C TRP A 169 4.59 -11.21 15.09
N ARG A 170 5.78 -11.20 14.45
CA ARG A 170 7.02 -11.62 15.08
C ARG A 170 7.43 -10.70 16.23
N PHE A 171 7.23 -9.39 16.07
CA PHE A 171 7.46 -8.42 17.14
C PHE A 171 6.54 -8.68 18.35
N CYS A 172 5.25 -8.96 18.10
CA CYS A 172 4.27 -9.27 19.14
C CYS A 172 4.64 -10.53 19.94
N VAL A 173 4.97 -11.64 19.25
CA VAL A 173 5.41 -12.90 19.90
C VAL A 173 6.64 -12.67 20.78
N ARG A 174 7.57 -11.83 20.32
CA ARG A 174 8.77 -11.49 21.09
C ARG A 174 8.42 -10.71 22.36
N THR A 175 7.55 -9.72 22.29
CA THR A 175 7.14 -8.93 23.46
C THR A 175 6.43 -9.77 24.52
N VAL A 176 5.61 -10.76 24.13
CA VAL A 176 4.96 -11.70 25.07
C VAL A 176 5.98 -12.54 25.83
N LYS A 177 7.05 -13.00 25.16
CA LYS A 177 8.10 -13.77 25.83
C LYS A 177 8.90 -12.91 26.81
N TYR A 178 9.13 -11.63 26.52
CA TYR A 178 9.80 -10.72 27.45
C TYR A 178 8.99 -10.44 28.72
N SER A 179 7.67 -10.23 28.61
CA SER A 179 6.80 -10.06 29.78
C SER A 179 6.71 -11.32 30.65
N GLY A 180 7.02 -12.51 30.11
CA GLY A 180 7.05 -13.76 30.85
C GLY A 180 8.39 -14.12 31.49
N MET A 181 9.46 -13.37 31.21
CA MET A 181 10.78 -13.64 31.79
C MET A 181 10.91 -13.01 33.18
N LYS A 182 11.40 -13.79 34.15
CA LYS A 182 11.74 -13.31 35.49
C LYS A 182 13.03 -12.47 35.42
N GLY A 183 13.01 -11.29 36.04
CA GLY A 183 14.16 -10.40 36.15
C GLY A 183 15.34 -11.04 36.90
N PRO A 184 16.59 -10.55 36.73
CA PRO A 184 17.77 -11.09 37.39
C PRO A 184 17.78 -10.78 38.90
N TYR A 185 16.98 -9.80 39.33
CA TYR A 185 16.87 -9.37 40.72
C TYR A 185 15.42 -9.54 41.19
N GLY A 186 15.18 -10.64 41.92
CA GLY A 186 14.02 -10.84 42.77
C GLY A 186 12.65 -10.87 42.09
N ASN A 187 12.20 -12.06 41.66
CA ASN A 187 10.79 -12.46 41.43
C ASN A 187 9.83 -11.52 40.65
N GLY A 188 10.27 -10.38 40.14
CA GLY A 188 9.51 -9.48 39.29
C GLY A 188 9.69 -9.84 37.82
N TYR A 189 8.62 -9.71 37.05
CA TYR A 189 8.69 -9.79 35.59
C TYR A 189 9.42 -8.56 35.03
N TYR A 190 10.14 -8.70 33.91
CA TYR A 190 10.67 -7.52 33.20
C TYR A 190 9.48 -6.65 32.76
N ALA A 191 9.39 -5.44 33.32
CA ALA A 191 8.43 -4.41 32.92
C ALA A 191 8.78 -3.84 31.52
#